data_AF-A0A969ICH9-F1
#
_entry.id   AF-A0A969ICH9-F1
#
_cell.length_a   1.000
_cell.length_b   1.000
_cell.length_c   1.000
_cell.angle_alpha   90.00
_cell.angle_beta   90.00
_cell.angle_gamma   90.00
#
_symmetry.space_group_name_H-M   'P 1'
#
loop_
_entity.id
_entity.type
_entity.pdbx_description
1 polymer ?
#
loop_
_entity_poly.entity_id
_entity_poly.type
_entity_poly.pdbx_seq_one_letter_code
_entity_poly.pdbx_strand_id
1 'polypeptide(L)'
;MRYDKEGNMIESFRHYNEDQLPPLIVNRIKTKYTDKKIFGVTERSSTNDMVYHVVLEGKKDWTKIKVDIAGHIEVEEKYLKASK
;
A
#
# COMPACT_ATOMS: atom_id res chain seq x y z
N MET A 1 -9.04 13.35 -1.66
CA MET A 1 -9.06 13.58 -3.13
C MET A 1 -8.23 14.82 -3.42
N ARG A 2 -7.63 14.90 -4.61
CA ARG A 2 -6.81 16.02 -5.08
C ARG A 2 -7.36 16.53 -6.41
N TYR A 3 -7.39 17.85 -6.57
CA TYR A 3 -7.93 18.54 -7.74
C TYR A 3 -6.89 19.50 -8.31
N ASP A 4 -6.98 19.79 -9.61
CA ASP A 4 -6.21 20.87 -10.25
C ASP A 4 -6.86 22.25 -10.00
N LYS A 5 -6.31 23.30 -10.62
CA LYS A 5 -6.80 24.68 -10.47
C LYS A 5 -8.15 24.92 -11.14
N GLU A 6 -8.55 24.06 -12.07
CA GLU A 6 -9.81 24.15 -12.82
C GLU A 6 -10.93 23.34 -12.16
N GLY A 7 -10.60 22.59 -11.09
CA GLY A 7 -11.54 21.75 -10.36
C GLY A 7 -11.65 20.33 -10.90
N ASN A 8 -10.80 19.91 -11.83
CA ASN A 8 -10.78 18.53 -12.29
C ASN A 8 -10.13 17.64 -11.24
N MET A 9 -10.74 16.49 -10.95
CA MET A 9 -10.17 15.51 -10.02
C MET A 9 -8.96 14.83 -10.68
N ILE A 10 -7.78 15.00 -10.08
CA ILE A 10 -6.55 14.39 -10.59
C ILE A 10 -6.23 13.08 -9.86
N GLU A 11 -6.53 13.00 -8.56
CA GLU A 11 -6.32 11.78 -7.77
C GLU A 11 -7.37 11.60 -6.68
N SER A 12 -7.62 10.33 -6.37
CA SER A 12 -8.34 9.90 -5.19
C SER A 12 -7.46 9.05 -4.29
N PHE A 13 -7.76 9.08 -3.00
CA PHE A 13 -7.06 8.32 -1.97
C PHE A 13 -8.10 7.59 -1.15
N ARG A 14 -7.89 6.30 -0.92
CA ARG A 14 -8.71 5.48 -0.02
C ARG A 14 -7.80 4.82 1.00
N HIS A 15 -8.23 4.83 2.25
CA HIS A 15 -7.54 4.17 3.35
C HIS A 15 -8.42 3.03 3.85
N TYR A 16 -7.87 1.82 3.86
CA TYR A 16 -8.60 0.63 4.25
C TYR A 16 -7.65 -0.47 4.76
N ASN A 17 -8.23 -1.54 5.30
CA ASN A 17 -7.48 -2.70 5.79
C ASN A 17 -7.40 -3.79 4.72
N GLU A 18 -6.69 -4.89 5.03
CA GLU A 18 -6.47 -5.99 4.08
C GLU A 18 -7.74 -6.51 3.39
N ASP A 19 -8.89 -6.49 4.06
CA ASP A 19 -10.17 -7.02 3.62
C ASP A 19 -10.72 -6.38 2.33
N GLN A 20 -10.33 -5.13 2.05
CA GLN A 20 -10.74 -4.43 0.83
C GLN A 20 -9.65 -4.40 -0.25
N LEU A 21 -8.47 -4.94 0.02
CA LEU A 21 -7.40 -5.04 -0.96
C LEU A 21 -7.71 -6.16 -1.97
N PRO A 22 -7.47 -5.98 -3.29
CA PRO A 22 -7.73 -7.03 -4.25
C PRO A 22 -7.02 -8.35 -3.87
N PRO A 23 -7.72 -9.49 -3.87
CA PRO A 23 -7.18 -10.76 -3.38
C PRO A 23 -5.88 -11.18 -4.06
N LEU A 24 -5.70 -10.84 -5.34
CA LEU A 24 -4.47 -11.10 -6.09
C LEU A 24 -3.27 -10.36 -5.48
N ILE A 25 -3.46 -9.10 -5.10
CA ILE A 25 -2.43 -8.28 -4.46
C ILE A 25 -2.14 -8.79 -3.04
N VAL A 26 -3.18 -9.14 -2.28
CA VAL A 26 -3.04 -9.78 -0.96
C VAL A 26 -2.17 -11.04 -1.06
N ASN A 27 -2.51 -11.94 -1.98
CA ASN A 27 -1.78 -13.19 -2.18
C ASN A 27 -0.32 -12.94 -2.58
N ARG A 28 -0.08 -11.98 -3.47
CA ARG A 28 1.27 -11.59 -3.91
C ARG A 28 2.13 -11.08 -2.75
N ILE A 29 1.57 -10.21 -1.91
CA ILE A 29 2.26 -9.66 -0.74
C ILE A 29 2.54 -10.78 0.27
N LYS A 30 1.54 -11.58 0.63
CA LYS A 30 1.68 -12.65 1.63
C LYS A 30 2.64 -13.75 1.20
N THR A 31 2.72 -14.03 -0.09
CA THR A 31 3.72 -14.96 -0.64
C THR A 31 5.15 -14.42 -0.51
N LYS A 32 5.35 -13.11 -0.69
CA LYS A 32 6.68 -12.47 -0.63
C LYS A 32 7.13 -12.16 0.80
N TYR A 33 6.20 -11.84 1.71
CA TYR A 33 6.46 -11.42 3.09
C TYR A 33 5.71 -12.32 4.07
N THR A 34 6.14 -13.58 4.17
CA THR A 34 5.46 -14.61 4.97
C THR A 34 5.49 -14.36 6.48
N ASP A 35 6.43 -13.54 6.97
CA ASP A 35 6.60 -13.16 8.37
C ASP A 35 5.87 -11.87 8.77
N LYS A 36 5.15 -11.24 7.83
CA LYS A 36 4.50 -9.95 8.04
C LYS A 36 3.00 -10.00 7.77
N LYS A 37 2.24 -9.17 8.49
CA LYS A 37 0.82 -8.95 8.24
C LYS A 37 0.61 -7.60 7.56
N ILE A 38 -0.42 -7.50 6.72
CA ILE A 38 -0.86 -6.22 6.16
C ILE A 38 -1.54 -5.44 7.28
N PHE A 39 -0.97 -4.28 7.64
CA PHE A 39 -1.49 -3.43 8.71
C PHE A 39 -2.49 -2.41 8.18
N GLY A 40 -2.19 -1.81 7.03
CA GLY A 40 -3.05 -0.80 6.42
C GLY A 40 -2.64 -0.54 4.97
N VAL A 41 -3.62 -0.08 4.20
CA VAL A 41 -3.47 0.22 2.77
C VAL A 41 -3.89 1.65 2.52
N THR A 42 -3.09 2.35 1.70
CA THR A 42 -3.50 3.58 1.02
C THR A 42 -3.52 3.29 -0.48
N GLU A 43 -4.72 3.23 -1.06
CA GLU A 43 -4.92 3.18 -2.50
C GLU A 43 -4.90 4.60 -3.04
N ARG A 44 -4.05 4.85 -4.03
CA ARG A 44 -4.04 6.08 -4.81
C ARG A 44 -4.46 5.73 -6.23
N SER A 45 -5.53 6.35 -6.68
CA SER A 45 -6.00 6.23 -8.07
C SER A 45 -5.89 7.58 -8.74
N SER A 46 -5.23 7.62 -9.89
CA SER A 46 -5.13 8.78 -10.79
C SER A 46 -5.71 8.44 -12.16
N THR A 47 -5.69 9.39 -13.08
CA THR A 47 -6.03 9.13 -14.49
C THR A 47 -5.07 8.17 -15.18
N ASN A 48 -3.83 8.05 -14.68
CA ASN A 48 -2.75 7.33 -15.35
C ASN A 48 -2.48 5.97 -14.71
N ASP A 49 -2.72 5.84 -13.41
CA ASP A 49 -2.33 4.67 -12.65
C ASP A 49 -3.17 4.47 -11.38
N MET A 50 -3.09 3.25 -10.87
CA MET A 50 -3.57 2.88 -9.54
C MET A 50 -2.44 2.16 -8.81
N VAL A 51 -2.11 2.64 -7.61
CA VAL A 51 -1.04 2.10 -6.78
C VAL A 51 -1.52 1.90 -5.35
N TYR A 52 -1.03 0.84 -4.72
CA TYR A 52 -1.29 0.51 -3.33
C TYR A 52 -0.03 0.75 -2.51
N HIS A 53 -0.08 1.71 -1.60
CA HIS A 53 0.93 1.86 -0.56
C HIS A 53 0.49 1.02 0.63
N VAL A 54 1.24 -0.04 0.94
CA VAL A 54 0.88 -1.01 1.97
C VAL A 54 1.91 -0.95 3.09
N VAL A 55 1.41 -0.79 4.32
CA VAL A 55 2.22 -0.92 5.52
C VAL A 55 2.16 -2.36 5.98
N LEU A 56 3.33 -3.00 6.06
CA LEU A 56 3.50 -4.34 6.61
C LEU A 56 4.03 -4.24 8.02
N GLU A 57 3.40 -4.98 8.92
CA GLU A 57 3.82 -5.11 10.31
C GLU A 57 4.51 -6.47 10.51
N GLY A 58 5.81 -6.43 10.82
CA GLY A 58 6.55 -7.59 11.31
C GLY A 58 6.70 -7.55 12.83
N LYS A 59 7.42 -8.54 13.38
CA LYS A 59 7.66 -8.64 14.82
C LYS A 59 8.48 -7.48 15.37
N LYS A 60 9.48 -7.01 14.62
CA LYS A 60 10.46 -5.99 15.06
C LYS A 60 10.55 -4.79 14.11
N ASP A 61 9.85 -4.83 13.00
CA ASP A 61 9.98 -3.85 11.93
C ASP A 61 8.62 -3.47 11.33
N TRP A 62 8.62 -2.32 10.69
CA TRP A 62 7.60 -1.86 9.76
C TRP A 62 8.22 -1.77 8.38
N THR A 63 7.51 -2.20 7.36
CA THR A 63 7.94 -2.04 5.95
C THR A 63 6.83 -1.36 5.18
N LYS A 64 7.13 -0.26 4.49
CA LYS A 64 6.22 0.33 3.51
C LYS A 64 6.61 -0.18 2.13
N ILE A 65 5.62 -0.70 1.41
CA ILE A 65 5.78 -1.14 0.03
C ILE A 65 4.79 -0.41 -0.86
N LYS A 66 5.20 -0.18 -2.11
CA LYS A 66 4.32 0.22 -3.20
C LYS A 66 4.05 -0.98 -4.07
N VAL A 67 2.80 -1.21 -4.41
CA VAL A 67 2.37 -2.28 -5.31
C VAL A 67 1.54 -1.69 -6.43
N ASP A 68 1.86 -2.02 -7.69
CA ASP A 68 1.04 -1.67 -8.83
C ASP A 68 -0.07 -2.70 -9.09
N ILE A 69 -0.93 -2.44 -10.07
CA ILE A 69 -2.03 -3.34 -10.44
C ILE A 69 -1.55 -4.70 -10.99
N ALA A 70 -0.31 -4.80 -11.46
CA ALA A 70 0.30 -6.04 -11.94
C ALA A 70 0.95 -6.85 -10.81
N GLY A 71 1.00 -6.31 -9.58
CA GLY A 71 1.62 -6.97 -8.44
C GLY A 71 3.15 -6.83 -8.41
N HIS A 72 3.72 -5.85 -9.13
CA HIS A 72 5.12 -5.46 -8.93
C HIS A 72 5.24 -4.74 -7.59
N ILE A 73 6.21 -5.18 -6.79
CA ILE A 73 6.41 -4.69 -5.43
C ILE A 73 7.75 -3.96 -5.35
N GLU A 74 7.69 -2.70 -4.95
CA GLU A 74 8.84 -1.87 -4.59
C GLU A 74 8.83 -1.60 -3.08
N VAL A 75 9.98 -1.68 -2.43
CA VAL A 75 10.11 -1.26 -1.02
C VAL A 75 10.37 0.24 -1.00
N GLU A 76 9.50 1.00 -0.34
CA GLU A 76 9.66 2.44 -0.20
C GLU A 76 10.49 2.75 1.04
N GLU A 77 10.13 2.17 2.18
CA GLU A 77 10.75 2.47 3.46
C GLU A 77 10.76 1.26 4.39
N LYS A 78 11.73 1.22 5.32
CA LYS A 78 11.80 0.25 6.40
C LYS A 78 12.14 0.97 7.70
N TYR A 79 11.47 0.58 8.78
CA TYR A 79 11.67 1.13 10.10
C TYR A 79 11.78 0.01 11.13
N LEU A 80 12.64 0.19 12.12
CA LEU A 80 12.60 -0.64 13.32
C LEU A 80 11.50 -0.13 14.24
N LYS A 81 10.78 -1.05 14.88
CA LYS A 81 9.89 -0.71 15.97
C LYS A 81 10.71 -0.14 17.12
N ALA A 82 10.22 0.94 17.73
CA ALA A 82 10.84 1.47 18.94
C ALA A 82 10.87 0.38 20.01
N SER A 83 12.05 0.16 20.59
CA SER A 83 12.18 -0.62 21.81
C SER A 83 11.55 0.17 22.94
N LYS A 84 10.71 -0.50 23.73
CA LYS A 84 10.16 0.07 24.97
C LYS A 84 11.25 0.19 26.04
#